data_AF-A0A953LDM7-F1
#
_entry.id   AF-A0A953LDM7-F1
#
_cell.length_a   1.000
_cell.length_b   1.000
_cell.length_c   1.000
_cell.angle_alpha   90.00
_cell.angle_beta   90.00
_cell.angle_gamma   90.00
#
_symmetry.space_group_name_H-M   'P 1'
#
loop_
_entity.id
_entity.type
_entity.pdbx_description
1 polymer ?
#
loop_
_entity_poly.entity_id
_entity_poly.type
_entity_poly.pdbx_seq_one_letter_code
_entity_poly.pdbx_strand_id
1 'polypeptide(L)'
;MSPLRTEISRLWHQVNREMRSLLDDAFRQSAMPPPVYFMLREIVREPGITVSELSRRVAMVKSHVSRTVDHMADRGYVRKESDP
;
A
#
# COMPACT_ATOMS: atom_id res chain seq x y z
N MET A 1 11.00 29.66 6.85
CA MET A 1 10.09 28.86 6.01
C MET A 1 8.81 29.66 5.78
N SER A 2 8.24 29.65 4.56
CA SER A 2 6.99 30.37 4.27
C SER A 2 5.83 29.87 5.17
N PRO A 3 5.00 30.76 5.74
CA PRO A 3 3.84 30.39 6.56
C PRO A 3 2.90 29.39 5.87
N LEU A 4 2.68 29.56 4.56
CA LEU A 4 1.86 28.67 3.75
C LEU A 4 2.40 27.24 3.70
N ARG A 5 3.73 27.07 3.61
CA ARG A 5 4.36 25.73 3.58
C ARG A 5 4.13 24.98 4.90
N THR A 6 4.19 25.69 6.01
CA THR A 6 3.94 25.14 7.35
C THR A 6 2.48 24.73 7.50
N GLU A 7 1.55 25.57 7.03
CA GLU A 7 0.12 25.28 7.06
C GLU A 7 -0.26 24.06 6.21
N ILE A 8 0.26 23.97 4.98
CA ILE A 8 0.05 22.80 4.10
C ILE A 8 0.57 21.52 4.78
N SER A 9 1.76 21.58 5.38
CA SER A 9 2.34 20.41 6.08
C SER A 9 1.47 19.98 7.26
N ARG A 10 0.95 20.93 8.04
CA ARG A 10 0.04 20.65 9.17
C ARG A 10 -1.26 20.01 8.70
N LEU A 11 -1.91 20.58 7.68
CA LEU A 11 -3.14 20.04 7.11
C LEU A 11 -2.92 18.65 6.53
N TRP A 12 -1.80 18.43 5.83
CA TRP A 12 -1.44 17.13 5.30
C TRP A 12 -1.27 16.08 6.39
N HIS A 13 -0.60 16.42 7.50
CA HIS A 13 -0.50 15.50 8.64
C HIS A 13 -1.86 15.19 9.27
N GLN A 14 -2.76 16.18 9.33
CA GLN A 14 -4.12 15.96 9.82
C GLN A 14 -4.89 14.99 8.92
N VAL A 15 -4.89 15.22 7.60
CA VAL A 15 -5.55 14.33 6.63
C VAL A 15 -4.99 12.92 6.74
N ASN A 16 -3.67 12.75 6.78
CA ASN A 16 -3.07 11.41 6.90
C ASN A 16 -3.47 10.68 8.18
N ARG A 17 -3.57 11.40 9.30
CA ARG A 17 -3.98 10.81 10.58
C ARG A 17 -5.44 10.36 10.54
N GLU A 18 -6.33 11.21 10.02
CA GLU A 18 -7.76 10.90 9.92
C GLU A 18 -8.01 9.76 8.92
N MET A 19 -7.35 9.80 7.76
CA MET A 19 -7.38 8.71 6.78
C MET A 19 -6.91 7.39 7.38
N ARG A 20 -5.80 7.41 8.15
CA ARG A 20 -5.31 6.21 8.84
C ARG A 20 -6.35 5.66 9.81
N SER A 21 -7.00 6.51 10.61
CA SER A 21 -8.06 6.07 11.54
C SER A 21 -9.22 5.41 10.79
N LEU A 22 -9.67 6.02 9.70
CA LEU A 22 -10.78 5.47 8.89
C LEU A 22 -10.42 4.13 8.27
N LEU A 23 -9.18 3.98 7.79
CA LEU A 23 -8.68 2.70 7.26
C LEU A 23 -8.56 1.65 8.37
N ASP A 24 -7.98 2.00 9.52
CA ASP A 24 -7.86 1.09 10.66
C ASP A 24 -9.25 0.61 11.12
N ASP A 25 -10.26 1.48 11.10
CA ASP A 25 -11.64 1.14 11.44
C ASP A 25 -12.31 0.25 10.38
N ALA A 26 -12.17 0.58 9.10
CA ALA A 26 -12.74 -0.19 7.99
C ALA A 26 -12.16 -1.61 7.92
N PHE A 27 -10.86 -1.76 8.22
CA PHE A 27 -10.16 -3.05 8.18
C PHE A 27 -10.09 -3.74 9.55
N ARG A 28 -10.67 -3.16 10.62
CA ARG A 28 -10.58 -3.64 12.01
C ARG A 28 -10.95 -5.11 12.19
N GLN A 29 -11.98 -5.57 11.50
CA GLN A 29 -12.48 -6.95 11.57
C GLN A 29 -11.93 -7.84 10.46
N SER A 30 -11.14 -7.29 9.54
CA SER A 30 -10.56 -8.05 8.45
C SER A 30 -9.25 -8.70 8.89
N ALA A 31 -8.95 -9.88 8.37
CA ALA A 31 -7.63 -10.50 8.52
C ALA A 31 -6.55 -9.83 7.63
N MET A 32 -6.89 -8.74 6.94
CA MET A 32 -6.08 -8.16 5.87
C MET A 32 -5.77 -6.69 6.15
N PRO A 33 -4.51 -6.34 6.45
CA PRO A 33 -4.11 -4.95 6.63
C PRO A 33 -4.36 -4.12 5.37
N PRO A 34 -4.67 -2.80 5.48
CA PRO A 34 -4.97 -1.96 4.33
C PRO A 34 -3.91 -1.99 3.20
N PRO A 35 -2.58 -1.97 3.47
CA PRO A 35 -1.57 -2.08 2.42
C PRO A 35 -1.70 -3.36 1.58
N VAL A 36 -2.01 -4.49 2.22
CA VAL A 36 -2.19 -5.79 1.57
C VAL A 36 -3.38 -5.74 0.63
N TYR A 37 -4.50 -5.16 1.09
CA TYR A 37 -5.69 -4.98 0.26
C TYR A 37 -5.41 -4.16 -0.99
N PHE A 38 -4.75 -3.00 -0.87
CA PHE A 38 -4.43 -2.16 -2.03
C PHE A 38 -3.51 -2.85 -3.03
N MET A 39 -2.53 -3.62 -2.55
CA MET A 39 -1.65 -4.40 -3.41
C MET A 39 -2.42 -5.50 -4.15
N LEU A 40 -3.22 -6.29 -3.43
CA LEU A 40 -4.04 -7.35 -4.03
C LEU A 40 -5.02 -6.81 -5.05
N ARG A 41 -5.65 -5.67 -4.78
CA ARG A 41 -6.55 -5.00 -5.73
C ARG A 41 -5.86 -4.73 -7.07
N GLU A 42 -4.64 -4.20 -7.04
CA GLU A 42 -3.88 -3.93 -8.27
C GLU A 42 -3.38 -5.21 -8.95
N ILE A 43 -2.99 -6.24 -8.18
CA ILE A 43 -2.58 -7.54 -8.72
C ILE A 43 -3.75 -8.27 -9.40
N VAL A 44 -4.95 -8.23 -8.82
CA VAL A 44 -6.15 -8.79 -9.44
C VAL A 44 -6.53 -8.01 -10.70
N ARG A 45 -6.37 -6.69 -10.68
CA ARG A 45 -6.64 -5.83 -11.83
C ARG A 45 -5.66 -6.08 -12.99
N GLU A 46 -4.40 -6.38 -12.68
CA GLU A 46 -3.36 -6.69 -13.67
C GLU A 46 -2.48 -7.85 -13.22
N PRO A 47 -2.91 -9.10 -13.50
CA PRO A 47 -2.11 -10.28 -13.22
C PRO A 47 -0.77 -10.23 -13.97
N GLY A 48 0.32 -10.60 -13.29
CA GLY A 48 1.68 -10.52 -13.85
C GLY A 48 2.37 -9.16 -13.64
N ILE A 49 1.72 -8.20 -12.97
CA ILE A 49 2.35 -6.91 -12.62
C ILE A 49 3.67 -7.11 -11.86
N THR A 50 4.71 -6.38 -12.28
CA THR A 50 6.01 -6.44 -11.59
C THR A 50 5.96 -5.72 -10.24
N VAL A 51 6.81 -6.13 -9.29
CA VAL A 51 6.95 -5.45 -7.98
C VAL A 51 7.28 -3.95 -8.14
N SER A 52 8.05 -3.60 -9.17
CA SER A 52 8.41 -2.20 -9.45
C SER A 52 7.20 -1.37 -9.91
N GLU A 53 6.35 -1.94 -10.76
CA GLU A 53 5.13 -1.28 -11.24
C GLU A 53 4.08 -1.20 -10.13
N LEU A 54 3.90 -2.28 -9.36
CA LEU A 54 3.00 -2.30 -8.21
C LEU A 54 3.37 -1.21 -7.20
N SER A 55 4.66 -1.05 -6.89
CA SER A 55 5.18 0.02 -6.02
C SER A 55 4.78 1.43 -6.47
N ARG A 56 4.81 1.70 -7.78
CA ARG A 56 4.37 2.99 -8.33
C ARG A 56 2.87 3.19 -8.16
N ARG A 57 2.06 2.16 -8.42
CA ARG A 57 0.58 2.25 -8.37
C ARG A 57 0.03 2.45 -6.97
N VAL A 58 0.60 1.76 -5.98
CA VAL A 58 0.16 1.91 -4.58
C VAL A 58 0.88 3.04 -3.85
N ALA A 59 1.76 3.79 -4.53
CA ALA A 59 2.58 4.86 -3.97
C ALA A 59 3.36 4.44 -2.69
N MET A 60 3.91 3.22 -2.68
CA MET A 60 4.69 2.69 -1.57
C MET A 60 6.11 2.37 -2.01
N VAL A 61 7.08 2.49 -1.10
CA VAL A 61 8.48 2.18 -1.38
C VAL A 61 8.66 0.70 -1.77
N LYS A 62 9.49 0.45 -2.79
CA LYS A 62 9.66 -0.89 -3.39
C LYS A 62 10.06 -1.97 -2.38
N SER A 63 10.88 -1.64 -1.39
CA SER A 63 11.29 -2.58 -0.34
C SER A 63 10.11 -3.04 0.53
N HIS A 64 9.19 -2.14 0.85
CA HIS A 64 7.97 -2.46 1.60
C HIS A 64 7.01 -3.30 0.75
N VAL A 65 6.86 -2.95 -0.54
CA VAL A 65 6.04 -3.74 -1.48
C VAL A 65 6.61 -5.14 -1.64
N SER A 66 7.91 -5.29 -1.90
CA SER A 66 8.53 -6.61 -2.07
C SER A 66 8.30 -7.49 -0.85
N ARG A 67 8.62 -6.98 0.36
CA ARG A 67 8.43 -7.74 1.60
C ARG A 67 6.97 -8.15 1.81
N THR A 68 6.03 -7.25 1.52
CA THR A 68 4.60 -7.53 1.66
C THR A 68 4.14 -8.59 0.65
N VAL A 69 4.61 -8.51 -0.61
CA VAL A 69 4.34 -9.52 -1.64
C VAL A 69 4.92 -10.87 -1.26
N ASP A 70 6.14 -10.91 -0.72
CA ASP A 70 6.77 -12.15 -0.26
C ASP A 70 5.91 -12.79 0.86
N HIS A 71 5.44 -12.01 1.84
CA HIS A 71 4.51 -12.49 2.87
C HIS A 71 3.15 -12.94 2.33
N MET A 72 2.63 -12.29 1.28
CA MET A 72 1.40 -12.74 0.62
C MET A 72 1.62 -14.06 -0.12
N ALA A 73 2.78 -14.25 -0.73
CA ALA A 73 3.14 -15.50 -1.40
C ALA A 73 3.30 -16.65 -0.40
N ASP A 74 3.97 -16.42 0.73
CA ASP A 74 4.13 -17.40 1.81
C ASP A 74 2.77 -17.88 2.37
N ARG A 75 1.77 -17.00 2.35
CA ARG A 75 0.40 -17.30 2.80
C ARG A 75 -0.50 -17.85 1.68
N GLY A 76 0.01 -18.00 0.46
CA GLY A 76 -0.73 -18.56 -0.68
C GLY A 76 -1.73 -17.59 -1.34
N TYR A 77 -1.67 -16.29 -1.05
CA TYR A 77 -2.55 -15.30 -1.70
C TYR A 77 -2.13 -14.97 -3.13
N VAL A 78 -0.83 -15.05 -3.42
CA VAL A 78 -0.26 -14.73 -4.73
C VAL A 78 0.87 -15.71 -5.07
N ARG A 79 1.24 -15.79 -6.34
CA ARG A 79 2.46 -16.47 -6.80
C ARG A 79 3.39 -15.42 -7.42
N LYS A 80 4.67 -15.48 -7.09
CA LYS A 80 5.72 -14.61 -7.62
C LYS A 80 6.67 -15.43 -8.48
N GLU A 81 6.86 -15.00 -9.71
CA GLU A 81 7.74 -15.64 -10.70
C GLU A 81 8.78 -14.64 -11.19
N SER A 82 9.93 -15.16 -11.64
CA SER A 82 10.90 -14.37 -12.38
C SER A 82 10.34 -14.03 -13.76
N ASP A 83 10.63 -12.81 -14.23
CA ASP A 83 10.34 -12.40 -15.60
C ASP A 83 11.20 -13.26 -16.56
N PRO A 84 10.65 -13.81 -17.65
CA PRO A 84 11.41 -14.57 -18.65
C PRO A 84 12.53 -13.79 -19.34
#